data_AF-A0A1M7D2K5-F1
#
_entry.id   AF-A0A1M7D2K5-F1
#
_cell.length_a   1.000
_cell.length_b   1.000
_cell.length_c   1.000
_cell.angle_alpha   90.00
_cell.angle_beta   90.00
_cell.angle_gamma   90.00
#
_symmetry.space_group_name_H-M   'P 1'
#
loop_
_entity.id
_entity.type
_entity.pdbx_description
1 polymer ?
#
loop_
_entity_poly.entity_id
_entity_poly.type
_entity_poly.pdbx_seq_one_letter_code
_entity_poly.pdbx_strand_id
1 'polypeptide(L)'
;MKKDNLDFGNWIDTHQNTAMLILGSALTSMGILMIIGAIKDWDWLYAPDGEYHHKWTMGQISRYLGRGTARICGIIGALFLFLPLGLMLVYSSLVKEH
;
A
#
# COMPACT_ATOMS: atom_id res chain seq x y z
N MET A 1 -9.64 31.49 21.22
CA MET A 1 -9.27 30.08 21.03
C MET A 1 -8.17 30.03 19.98
N LYS A 2 -6.94 29.75 20.39
CA LYS A 2 -5.83 29.53 19.46
C LYS A 2 -6.17 28.24 18.73
N LYS A 3 -6.29 28.27 17.40
CA LYS A 3 -6.45 27.05 16.62
C LYS A 3 -5.12 26.34 16.77
N ASP A 4 -5.07 25.34 17.62
CA ASP A 4 -3.93 24.44 17.71
C ASP A 4 -3.91 23.71 16.38
N ASN A 5 -3.27 24.32 15.39
CA ASN A 5 -2.97 23.66 14.14
C ASN A 5 -2.07 22.50 14.56
N LEU A 6 -2.64 21.31 14.64
CA LEU A 6 -1.91 20.05 14.70
C LEU A 6 -0.96 20.06 13.51
N ASP A 7 0.25 20.55 13.74
CA ASP A 7 1.27 20.61 12.72
C ASP A 7 1.81 19.19 12.59
N PHE A 8 1.25 18.49 11.61
CA PHE A 8 1.57 17.11 11.31
C PHE A 8 3.07 16.93 11.04
N GLY A 9 3.74 17.95 10.50
CA GLY A 9 5.20 17.94 10.32
C GLY A 9 5.94 17.85 11.65
N ASN A 10 5.62 18.74 12.59
CA ASN A 10 6.19 18.70 13.94
C ASN A 10 5.87 17.39 14.68
N TRP A 11 4.69 16.82 14.47
CA TRP A 11 4.33 15.54 15.07
C TRP A 11 5.16 14.38 14.52
N ILE A 12 5.35 14.31 13.20
CA ILE A 12 6.21 13.30 12.55
C ILE A 12 7.64 13.43 13.08
N ASP A 13 8.18 14.64 13.15
CA ASP A 13 9.55 14.86 13.63
C ASP A 13 9.74 14.45 15.09
N THR A 14 8.70 14.60 15.91
CA THR A 14 8.72 14.16 17.31
C THR A 14 8.54 12.64 17.46
N HIS A 15 7.77 12.01 16.58
CA HIS A 15 7.38 10.59 16.66
C HIS A 15 7.84 9.79 15.43
N GLN A 16 9.07 10.03 14.96
CA GLN A 16 9.56 9.47 13.70
C GLN A 16 9.46 7.94 13.65
N ASN A 17 9.80 7.24 14.74
CA ASN A 17 9.71 5.77 14.79
C ASN A 17 8.26 5.28 14.66
N THR A 18 7.32 5.91 15.39
CA THR A 18 5.89 5.58 15.30
C THR A 18 5.33 5.86 13.91
N ALA A 19 5.73 6.98 13.29
CA ALA A 19 5.34 7.33 11.93
C ALA A 19 5.86 6.30 10.90
N MET A 20 7.13 5.86 11.05
CA MET A 20 7.72 4.82 10.20
C MET A 20 7.05 3.45 10.41
N LEU A 21 6.65 3.11 11.64
CA LEU A 21 5.93 1.88 11.93
C LEU A 21 4.53 1.88 11.31
N ILE A 22 3.80 3.00 11.40
CA ILE A 22 2.48 3.18 10.76
C ILE A 22 2.62 3.07 9.24
N LEU A 23 3.59 3.76 8.65
CA LEU A 23 3.82 3.71 7.20
C LEU A 23 4.24 2.31 6.75
N GLY A 24 5.17 1.68 7.45
CA GLY A 24 5.66 0.33 7.16
C GLY A 24 4.54 -0.70 7.21
N SER A 25 3.73 -0.69 8.27
CA SER A 25 2.58 -1.60 8.40
C SER A 25 1.52 -1.38 7.33
N ALA A 26 1.24 -0.13 6.93
CA ALA A 26 0.35 0.18 5.82
C ALA A 26 0.87 -0.37 4.48
N LEU A 27 2.17 -0.20 4.20
CA LEU A 27 2.80 -0.72 2.98
C LEU A 27 2.85 -2.25 2.95
N THR A 28 3.16 -2.89 4.08
CA THR A 28 3.12 -4.36 4.21
C THR A 28 1.69 -4.88 3.96
N SER A 29 0.68 -4.24 4.55
CA SER A 29 -0.73 -4.60 4.35
C SER A 29 -1.14 -4.45 2.89
N MET A 30 -0.73 -3.36 2.24
CA MET A 30 -0.95 -3.16 0.80
C MET A 30 -0.31 -4.28 -0.04
N GLY A 31 0.93 -4.68 0.27
CA GLY A 31 1.59 -5.79 -0.40
C GLY A 31 0.84 -7.12 -0.25
N ILE A 32 0.34 -7.42 0.95
CA ILE A 32 -0.49 -8.62 1.19
C ILE A 32 -1.79 -8.56 0.37
N LEU A 33 -2.48 -7.43 0.38
CA LEU A 33 -3.71 -7.23 -0.39
C LEU A 33 -3.47 -7.38 -1.89
N MET A 34 -2.32 -6.94 -2.39
CA MET A 34 -1.94 -7.13 -3.80
C MET A 34 -1.71 -8.60 -4.15
N ILE A 35 -1.12 -9.40 -3.27
CA ILE A 35 -0.98 -10.86 -3.47
C ILE A 35 -2.34 -11.53 -3.48
N ILE A 36 -3.20 -11.21 -2.50
CA ILE A 36 -4.56 -11.76 -2.43
C ILE A 36 -5.37 -11.35 -3.67
N GLY A 37 -5.23 -10.11 -4.11
CA GLY A 37 -5.79 -9.58 -5.34
C GLY A 37 -5.36 -10.42 -6.55
N ALA A 38 -4.06 -10.65 -6.70
CA ALA A 38 -3.53 -11.44 -7.81
C ALA A 38 -3.98 -12.92 -7.79
N ILE A 39 -4.14 -13.53 -6.61
CA ILE A 39 -4.61 -14.92 -6.45
C ILE A 39 -6.11 -15.04 -6.76
N LYS A 40 -6.92 -14.08 -6.30
CA LYS A 40 -8.38 -14.07 -6.48
C LYS A 40 -8.82 -13.36 -7.75
N ASP A 41 -7.93 -13.25 -8.73
CA ASP A 41 -8.18 -12.62 -10.03
C ASP A 41 -8.71 -11.18 -9.96
N TRP A 42 -8.49 -10.56 -8.81
CA TRP A 42 -9.01 -9.27 -8.42
C TRP A 42 -10.55 -9.18 -8.40
N ASP A 43 -11.29 -10.25 -8.63
CA ASP A 43 -12.76 -10.21 -8.78
C ASP A 43 -13.48 -9.66 -7.54
N TRP A 44 -12.91 -9.84 -6.34
CA TRP A 44 -13.45 -9.32 -5.08
C TRP A 44 -13.24 -7.81 -4.86
N LEU A 45 -12.25 -7.21 -5.55
CA LEU A 45 -11.94 -5.78 -5.49
C LEU A 45 -12.55 -5.02 -6.70
N TYR A 46 -12.75 -5.72 -7.80
CA TYR A 46 -13.26 -5.20 -9.07
C TYR A 46 -14.65 -5.74 -9.35
N ALA A 47 -15.56 -5.67 -8.36
CA ALA A 47 -16.97 -5.82 -8.64
C ALA A 47 -17.29 -4.99 -9.92
N PRO A 48 -17.97 -5.57 -10.91
CA PRO A 48 -18.18 -4.96 -12.22
C PRO A 48 -19.24 -3.86 -12.13
N ASP A 49 -19.08 -2.93 -11.19
CA ASP A 49 -19.80 -1.68 -11.21
C ASP A 49 -19.21 -0.89 -12.37
N GLY A 50 -20.04 -0.71 -13.41
CA GLY A 50 -19.70 -0.15 -14.72
C GLY A 50 -19.05 1.25 -14.66
N GLU A 51 -19.00 1.87 -13.48
CA GLU A 51 -18.40 3.17 -13.25
C GLU A 51 -17.16 3.17 -12.33
N TYR A 52 -16.75 2.08 -11.66
CA TYR A 52 -15.61 2.14 -10.73
C TYR A 52 -14.23 1.86 -11.39
N HIS A 53 -14.23 1.18 -12.54
CA HIS A 53 -13.02 0.72 -13.22
C HIS A 53 -12.16 1.83 -13.85
N HIS A 54 -12.65 3.06 -13.95
CA HIS A 54 -11.95 4.14 -14.68
C HIS A 54 -10.96 4.96 -13.85
N LYS A 55 -10.97 4.86 -12.51
CA LYS A 55 -10.17 5.75 -11.62
C LYS A 55 -8.95 5.08 -10.95
N TRP A 56 -8.81 3.76 -11.01
CA TRP A 56 -7.73 3.04 -10.34
C TRP A 56 -6.68 2.51 -11.31
N THR A 57 -5.40 2.76 -11.01
CA THR A 57 -4.22 2.39 -11.81
C THR A 57 -4.23 0.93 -12.24
N MET A 58 -4.66 0.05 -11.35
CA MET A 58 -4.64 -1.40 -11.57
C MET A 58 -5.81 -1.86 -12.48
N GLY A 59 -6.94 -1.13 -12.48
CA GLY A 59 -8.04 -1.31 -13.44
C GLY A 59 -7.70 -0.83 -14.84
N GLN A 60 -6.90 0.22 -14.95
CA GLN A 60 -6.33 0.66 -16.22
C GLN A 60 -5.36 -0.39 -16.78
N ILE A 61 -4.49 -0.96 -15.95
CA ILE A 61 -3.58 -2.06 -16.33
C ILE A 61 -4.38 -3.27 -16.81
N SER A 62 -5.44 -3.66 -16.10
CA SER A 62 -6.27 -4.79 -16.52
C SER A 62 -7.03 -4.56 -17.83
N ARG A 63 -7.47 -3.33 -18.13
CA ARG A 63 -8.16 -3.03 -19.40
C ARG A 63 -7.20 -2.94 -20.57
N TYR A 64 -6.02 -2.35 -20.36
CA TYR A 64 -5.06 -2.11 -21.44
C TYR A 64 -4.21 -3.36 -21.74
N LEU A 65 -3.87 -4.15 -20.72
CA LEU A 65 -2.94 -5.28 -20.83
C LEU A 65 -3.57 -6.64 -20.48
N GLY A 66 -4.86 -6.66 -20.12
CA GLY A 66 -5.59 -7.87 -19.75
C GLY A 66 -5.41 -8.30 -18.29
N ARG A 67 -6.33 -9.15 -17.80
CA ARG A 67 -6.34 -9.64 -16.40
C ARG A 67 -5.07 -10.39 -16.01
N GLY A 68 -4.45 -11.11 -16.94
CA GLY A 68 -3.19 -11.82 -16.69
C GLY A 68 -2.04 -10.87 -16.31
N THR A 69 -1.91 -9.76 -17.04
CA THR A 69 -0.88 -8.75 -16.76
C THR A 69 -1.13 -8.03 -15.44
N ALA A 70 -2.39 -7.76 -15.08
CA ALA A 70 -2.74 -7.21 -13.78
C ALA A 70 -2.37 -8.13 -12.60
N ARG A 71 -2.44 -9.46 -12.77
CA ARG A 71 -1.95 -10.40 -11.74
C ARG A 71 -0.43 -10.35 -11.61
N ILE A 72 0.28 -10.36 -12.74
CA ILE A 72 1.75 -10.31 -12.78
C ILE A 72 2.25 -9.01 -12.16
N CYS A 73 1.69 -7.86 -12.53
CA CYS A 73 2.02 -6.57 -11.93
C CYS A 73 1.73 -6.53 -10.42
N GLY A 74 0.64 -7.18 -9.99
CA GLY A 74 0.28 -7.28 -8.57
C GLY A 74 1.29 -8.07 -7.76
N ILE A 75 1.68 -9.24 -8.27
CA ILE A 75 2.68 -10.12 -7.64
C ILE A 75 4.05 -9.45 -7.62
N ILE A 76 4.48 -8.89 -8.75
CA ILE A 76 5.78 -8.22 -8.86
C ILE A 76 5.82 -6.99 -7.93
N GLY A 77 4.79 -6.15 -7.97
CA GLY A 77 4.69 -4.97 -7.11
C GLY A 77 4.69 -5.36 -5.63
N ALA A 78 3.92 -6.38 -5.26
CA ALA A 78 3.87 -6.86 -3.87
C ALA A 78 5.23 -7.40 -3.40
N LEU A 79 5.85 -8.30 -4.17
CA LEU A 79 7.06 -9.01 -3.76
C LEU A 79 8.33 -8.16 -3.84
N PHE A 80 8.43 -7.25 -4.81
CA PHE A 80 9.66 -6.48 -5.04
C PHE A 80 9.61 -5.04 -4.53
N LEU A 81 8.41 -4.49 -4.26
CA LEU A 81 8.28 -3.11 -3.76
C LEU A 81 7.63 -3.09 -2.37
N PHE A 82 6.34 -3.44 -2.28
CA PHE A 82 5.55 -3.13 -1.09
C PHE A 82 5.90 -3.97 0.14
N LEU A 83 6.11 -5.28 -0.01
CA LEU A 83 6.49 -6.14 1.11
C LEU A 83 7.92 -5.86 1.60
N PRO A 84 8.97 -5.83 0.75
CA PRO A 84 10.33 -5.55 1.21
C PRO A 84 10.45 -4.18 1.86
N LEU A 85 9.88 -3.13 1.24
CA LEU A 85 9.93 -1.76 1.81
C LEU A 85 9.14 -1.67 3.12
N GLY A 86 7.94 -2.23 3.17
CA GLY A 86 7.11 -2.23 4.37
C GLY A 86 7.79 -2.95 5.54
N LEU A 87 8.29 -4.16 5.30
CA LEU A 87 9.01 -4.94 6.31
C LEU A 87 10.33 -4.28 6.73
N MET A 88 11.07 -3.67 5.80
CA MET A 88 12.31 -2.94 6.12
C MET A 88 12.02 -1.73 7.01
N LEU A 89 10.95 -0.98 6.75
CA LEU A 89 10.54 0.16 7.57
C LEU A 89 10.07 -0.28 8.95
N VAL A 90 9.27 -1.35 9.05
CA VAL A 90 8.85 -1.93 10.34
C VAL A 90 10.09 -2.39 11.13
N TYR A 91 10.98 -3.16 10.50
CA TYR A 91 12.21 -3.62 11.13
C TYR A 91 13.06 -2.45 11.62
N SER A 92 13.26 -1.44 10.77
CA SER A 92 14.05 -0.25 11.12
C SER A 92 13.41 0.54 12.26
N SER A 93 12.07 0.60 12.33
CA SER A 93 11.37 1.28 13.44
C SER A 93 11.51 0.55 14.77
N LEU A 94 11.55 -0.79 14.77
CA LEU A 94 11.61 -1.62 15.98
C LEU A 94 13.04 -1.84 16.48
N VAL A 95 14.01 -1.98 15.56
CA VAL A 95 15.42 -2.22 15.94
C VAL A 95 16.12 -0.94 16.36
N LYS A 96 15.73 0.21 15.82
CA LYS A 96 16.28 1.51 16.20
C LYS A 96 15.79 2.00 17.57
N GLU A 97 14.88 1.26 18.21
CA GLU A 97 14.48 1.47 19.62
C GLU A 97 15.43 0.80 20.63
N HIS A 98 16.42 0.01 20.16
CA HIS A 98 17.50 -0.57 20.98
C HIS A 98 18.85 0.08 20.68
#